data_AF-A0A926WCE5-F1
#
_entry.id   AF-A0A926WCE5-F1
#
_cell.length_a   1.000
_cell.length_b   1.000
_cell.length_c   1.000
_cell.angle_alpha   90.00
_cell.angle_beta   90.00
_cell.angle_gamma   90.00
#
_symmetry.space_group_name_H-M   'P 1'
#
loop_
_entity.id
_entity.type
_entity.pdbx_description
1 polymer ?
#
loop_
_entity_poly.entity_id
_entity_poly.type
_entity_poly.pdbx_seq_one_letter_code
_entity_poly.pdbx_strand_id
1 'polypeptide(L)'
;MDINLHIERLVLDGVTLTPAQQRQLQASVKTELGRLITESGLGDYLHSRSSVHRLTPGPIEVAEQPDPTQLGTQIAQALYQGIGS
;
A
#
# COMPACT_ATOMS: atom_id res chain seq x y z
N MET A 1 4.67 -6.48 -19.32
CA MET A 1 3.31 -6.38 -18.75
C MET A 1 3.25 -5.04 -18.05
N ASP A 2 2.41 -4.13 -18.54
CA ASP A 2 2.30 -2.79 -17.95
C ASP A 2 1.16 -2.79 -16.92
N ILE A 3 1.53 -2.87 -15.64
CA ILE A 3 0.60 -2.72 -14.52
C ILE A 3 0.56 -1.24 -14.15
N ASN A 4 -0.58 -0.59 -14.38
CA ASN A 4 -0.82 0.78 -13.95
C ASN A 4 -1.71 0.76 -12.70
N LEU A 5 -1.11 0.93 -11.52
CA LEU A 5 -1.83 1.02 -10.26
C LEU A 5 -2.16 2.48 -9.95
N HIS A 6 -3.44 2.83 -9.96
CA HIS A 6 -3.92 4.15 -9.59
C HIS A 6 -4.59 4.11 -8.22
N ILE A 7 -4.02 4.82 -7.24
CA ILE A 7 -4.62 5.01 -5.92
C ILE A 7 -5.25 6.40 -5.90
N GLU A 8 -6.57 6.49 -6.06
CA GLU A 8 -7.29 7.78 -6.07
C GLU A 8 -7.19 8.51 -4.71
N ARG A 9 -7.25 7.74 -3.61
CA ARG A 9 -7.18 8.29 -2.26
C ARG A 9 -6.65 7.27 -1.27
N LEU A 10 -5.67 7.68 -0.47
CA LEU A 10 -5.26 6.99 0.74
C LEU A 10 -5.71 7.85 1.93
N VAL A 11 -6.70 7.38 2.69
CA VAL A 11 -7.18 8.04 3.91
C VAL A 11 -6.53 7.36 5.10
N LEU A 12 -5.91 8.16 5.98
CA LEU A 12 -5.28 7.70 7.20
C LEU A 12 -5.97 8.40 8.38
N ASP A 13 -6.91 7.70 9.00
CA ASP A 13 -7.61 8.22 10.16
C ASP A 13 -6.74 8.06 11.42
N GLY A 14 -6.67 9.10 12.25
CA GLY A 14 -5.93 9.07 13.51
C GLY A 14 -4.40 9.26 13.39
N VAL A 15 -3.87 9.50 12.19
CA VAL A 15 -2.42 9.68 11.97
C VAL A 15 -2.12 11.15 11.65
N THR A 16 -1.41 11.82 12.54
CA THR A 16 -0.99 13.22 12.33
C THR A 16 0.39 13.26 11.68
N LEU A 17 0.44 13.58 10.38
CA LEU A 17 1.70 13.73 9.63
C LEU A 17 1.83 15.13 9.06
N THR A 18 3.03 15.69 9.14
CA THR A 18 3.40 16.91 8.43
C THR A 18 3.38 16.69 6.91
N PRO A 19 3.25 17.75 6.08
CA PRO A 19 3.27 17.60 4.62
C PRO A 19 4.54 16.94 4.06
N ALA A 20 5.67 17.10 4.75
CA ALA A 20 6.92 16.41 4.39
C ALA A 20 6.83 14.90 4.66
N GLN A 21 6.36 14.53 5.85
CA GLN A 21 6.15 13.13 6.23
C GLN A 21 5.10 12.44 5.36
N GLN A 22 4.04 13.14 4.94
CA GLN A 22 3.04 12.61 4.00
C GLN A 22 3.67 12.27 2.65
N ARG A 23 4.52 13.14 2.10
CA ARG A 23 5.24 12.86 0.85
C ARG A 23 6.21 11.69 0.99
N GLN A 24 6.90 11.62 2.13
CA GLN A 24 7.79 10.50 2.44
C GLN A 24 7.01 9.18 2.53
N LEU A 25 5.88 9.17 3.25
CA LEU A 25 4.98 8.03 3.33
C LEU A 25 4.54 7.57 1.93
N GLN A 26 4.05 8.49 1.09
CA GLN A 26 3.62 8.16 -0.26
C GLN A 26 4.75 7.59 -1.12
N ALA A 27 5.97 8.13 -1.00
CA ALA A 27 7.12 7.62 -1.72
C ALA A 27 7.48 6.19 -1.26
N SER A 28 7.46 5.94 0.04
CA SER A 28 7.71 4.61 0.62
C SER A 28 6.65 3.60 0.21
N VAL A 29 5.37 3.97 0.24
CA VAL A 29 4.28 3.11 -0.24
C VAL A 29 4.50 2.74 -1.70
N LYS A 30 4.77 3.71 -2.58
CA LYS A 30 4.99 3.47 -4.01
C LYS A 30 6.21 2.57 -4.27
N THR A 31 7.30 2.82 -3.54
CA THR A 31 8.54 2.06 -3.69
C THR A 31 8.33 0.60 -3.28
N GLU A 32 7.73 0.37 -2.13
CA GLU A 32 7.52 -0.99 -1.62
C GLU A 32 6.46 -1.75 -2.43
N LEU A 33 5.35 -1.12 -2.82
CA LEU A 33 4.37 -1.76 -3.71
C LEU A 33 4.98 -2.12 -5.06
N GLY A 34 5.77 -1.21 -5.65
CA GLY A 34 6.49 -1.46 -6.88
C GLY A 34 7.45 -2.65 -6.75
N ARG A 35 8.17 -2.73 -5.63
CA ARG A 35 9.06 -3.84 -5.30
C ARG A 35 8.31 -5.16 -5.19
N LEU A 36 7.24 -5.23 -4.38
CA LEU A 36 6.43 -6.44 -4.17
C LEU A 36 5.80 -6.95 -5.47
N ILE A 37 5.23 -6.05 -6.27
CA ILE A 37 4.64 -6.39 -7.57
C ILE A 37 5.70 -6.90 -8.55
N THR A 38 6.89 -6.29 -8.55
CA THR A 38 7.99 -6.69 -9.45
C THR A 38 8.58 -8.04 -9.06
N GLU A 39 8.78 -8.27 -7.76
CA GLU A 39 9.42 -9.49 -7.25
C GLU A 39 8.46 -10.69 -7.22
N SER A 40 7.24 -10.48 -6.77
CA SER A 40 6.27 -11.56 -6.49
C SER A 40 5.14 -11.62 -7.52
N GLY A 41 5.06 -10.66 -8.44
CA GLY A 41 3.94 -10.53 -9.36
C GLY A 41 2.65 -10.13 -8.65
N LEU A 42 1.53 -10.12 -9.38
CA LEU A 42 0.19 -9.95 -8.82
C LEU A 42 -0.62 -11.26 -8.76
N GLY A 43 0.03 -12.40 -9.01
CA GLY A 43 -0.58 -13.75 -8.95
C GLY A 43 -1.82 -13.95 -9.83
N ASP A 44 -2.58 -15.00 -9.55
CA ASP A 44 -3.82 -15.38 -10.25
C ASP A 44 -4.98 -14.36 -10.10
N TYR A 45 -4.82 -13.34 -9.26
CA TYR A 45 -5.82 -12.30 -8.99
C TYR A 45 -6.15 -11.42 -10.19
N LEU A 46 -5.21 -11.23 -11.12
CA LEU A 46 -5.47 -10.53 -12.38
C LEU A 46 -6.08 -11.45 -13.46
N HIS A 47 -6.05 -12.77 -13.27
CA HIS A 47 -6.71 -13.70 -14.20
C HIS A 47 -8.23 -13.67 -14.03
N SER A 48 -8.74 -13.41 -12.83
CA SER A 48 -10.13 -12.99 -12.68
C SER A 48 -10.21 -11.49 -13.00
N ARG A 49 -10.93 -11.13 -14.06
CA ARG A 49 -11.25 -9.74 -14.45
C ARG A 49 -12.16 -9.02 -13.44
N SER A 50 -11.94 -9.27 -12.15
CA SER A 50 -12.73 -8.79 -11.03
C SER A 50 -12.15 -7.47 -10.55
N SER A 51 -12.88 -6.39 -10.78
CA SER A 51 -12.70 -5.15 -10.04
C SER A 51 -12.80 -5.46 -8.54
N VAL A 52 -11.71 -5.32 -7.79
CA VAL A 52 -11.75 -5.46 -6.34
C VAL A 52 -12.44 -4.22 -5.77
N HIS A 53 -13.70 -4.37 -5.35
CA HIS A 53 -14.49 -3.25 -4.84
C HIS A 53 -13.96 -2.72 -3.49
N ARG A 54 -13.33 -3.59 -2.70
CA ARG A 54 -12.73 -3.23 -1.41
C ARG A 54 -11.66 -4.23 -1.02
N LEU A 55 -10.46 -3.75 -0.72
CA LEU A 55 -9.41 -4.51 -0.05
C LEU A 55 -9.65 -4.40 1.46
N THR A 56 -9.57 -5.51 2.19
CA THR A 56 -9.57 -5.51 3.65
C THR A 56 -8.18 -5.91 4.12
N PRO A 57 -7.18 -5.01 4.05
CA PRO A 57 -5.83 -5.30 4.51
C PRO A 57 -5.84 -5.63 6.01
N GLY A 58 -4.90 -6.47 6.43
CA GLY A 58 -4.70 -6.78 7.85
C GLY A 58 -4.40 -5.55 8.69
N PRO A 59 -4.52 -5.65 10.03
CA PRO A 59 -4.25 -4.53 10.93
C PRO A 59 -2.79 -4.05 10.80
N ILE A 60 -2.60 -2.73 10.87
CA ILE A 60 -1.29 -2.08 10.85
C ILE A 60 -1.05 -1.50 12.25
N GLU A 61 0.11 -1.82 12.84
CA GLU A 61 0.52 -1.25 14.13
C GLU A 61 1.20 0.10 13.90
N VAL A 62 0.50 1.18 14.28
CA VAL A 62 1.04 2.55 14.19
C VAL A 62 1.64 2.92 15.53
N ALA A 63 2.96 3.14 15.58
CA ALA A 63 3.64 3.66 16.77
C ALA A 63 3.22 5.10 17.08
N GLU A 64 3.37 5.54 18.35
CA GLU A 64 3.03 6.92 18.78
C GLU A 64 3.81 8.00 18.02
N GLN A 65 5.03 7.67 17.58
CA GLN A 65 5.83 8.47 16.64
C GLN A 65 6.16 7.61 15.41
N PRO A 66 5.26 7.54 14.43
CA PRO A 66 5.45 6.66 13.29
C PRO A 66 6.55 7.21 12.38
N ASP A 67 7.58 6.40 12.11
CA ASP A 67 8.48 6.66 10.99
C ASP A 67 7.67 6.54 9.68
N PRO A 68 7.53 7.62 8.90
CA PRO A 68 6.74 7.60 7.67
C PRO A 68 7.24 6.54 6.68
N THR A 69 8.52 6.19 6.73
CA THR A 69 9.11 5.17 5.87
C THR A 69 8.59 3.79 6.24
N GLN A 70 8.70 3.43 7.51
CA GLN A 70 8.23 2.14 8.02
C GLN A 70 6.72 2.00 7.88
N LEU A 71 5.97 3.05 8.21
CA LEU A 71 4.52 3.07 8.03
C LEU A 71 4.15 2.86 6.56
N GLY A 72 4.89 3.46 5.62
CA GLY A 72 4.64 3.31 4.20
C GLY A 72 4.91 1.90 3.69
N THR A 73 5.98 1.27 4.19
CA THR A 73 6.30 -0.12 3.91
C THR A 73 5.20 -1.06 4.43
N GLN A 74 4.74 -0.87 5.66
CA GLN A 74 3.67 -1.68 6.25
C GLN A 74 2.34 -1.54 5.48
N ILE A 75 1.96 -0.31 5.12
CA ILE A 75 0.77 -0.07 4.28
C ILE A 75 0.90 -0.79 2.94
N ALA A 76 2.05 -0.69 2.26
CA ALA A 76 2.27 -1.35 0.98
C ALA A 76 2.17 -2.88 1.07
N GLN A 77 2.73 -3.48 2.12
CA GLN A 77 2.65 -4.91 2.38
C GLN A 77 1.22 -5.36 2.65
N ALA A 78 0.47 -4.61 3.48
CA ALA A 78 -0.90 -4.93 3.79
C ALA A 78 -1.82 -4.80 2.56
N LEU A 79 -1.60 -3.78 1.72
CA LEU A 79 -2.28 -3.62 0.43
C LEU A 79 -1.95 -4.77 -0.52
N TYR A 80 -0.68 -5.14 -0.66
CA TYR A 80 -0.26 -6.24 -1.51
C TYR A 80 -0.88 -7.58 -1.08
N GLN A 81 -0.90 -7.86 0.24
CA GLN A 81 -1.58 -9.03 0.78
C GLN A 81 -3.08 -9.00 0.51
N GLY A 82 -3.74 -7.86 0.69
CA GLY A 82 -5.17 -7.72 0.39
C GLY A 82 -5.50 -7.92 -1.09
N ILE A 83 -4.56 -7.63 -2.00
CA ILE A 83 -4.72 -7.89 -3.44
C ILE A 83 -4.58 -9.38 -3.73
N GLY A 84 -3.77 -10.11 -2.95
CA GLY A 84 -3.54 -11.55 -3.10
C GLY A 84 -4.42 -12.46 -2.23
N SER A 85 -5.33 -11.91 -1.42
CA SER A 85 -6.18 -12.62 -0.45
C SER A 85 -7.55 -12.95 -1.01
#